data_AF-X1PEW8-F1
#
_entry.id   AF-X1PEW8-F1
#
_cell.length_a   1.000
_cell.length_b   1.000
_cell.length_c   1.000
_cell.angle_alpha   90.00
_cell.angle_beta   90.00
_cell.angle_gamma   90.00
#
_symmetry.space_group_name_H-M   'P 1'
#
loop_
_entity.id
_entity.type
_entity.pdbx_description
1 polymer ?
#
loop_
_entity_poly.entity_id
_entity_poly.type
_entity_poly.pdbx_seq_one_letter_code
_entity_poly.pdbx_strand_id
1 'polypeptide(L)'
;PELCIKAATSEKGCCPKCGKPWARVLDKKPSQFNIRVRDAWAGRATAEEGYKATEEEIAGYPGNHPDMGYRQTIGWQPTCHCEQSEAVTCVVLDPFCGTGTTLWVAKKLGRRAIGYDISAAYCQLAVERNRQATLNL
;
A
#
# COMPACT_ATOMS: atom_id res chain seq x y z
N PRO A 1 4.68 12.00 1.51
CA PRO A 1 5.63 10.93 1.07
C PRO A 1 5.20 9.49 1.44
N GLU A 2 4.30 9.28 2.40
CA GLU A 2 3.94 7.93 2.90
C GLU A 2 3.47 6.96 1.81
N LEU A 3 2.49 7.35 0.98
CA LEU A 3 1.96 6.50 -0.09
C LEU A 3 3.06 6.07 -1.07
N CYS A 4 3.93 7.00 -1.47
CA CYS A 4 5.05 6.73 -2.37
C CYS A 4 6.04 5.74 -1.74
N ILE A 5 6.35 5.89 -0.45
CA ILE A 5 7.26 4.97 0.25
C ILE A 5 6.63 3.58 0.36
N LYS A 6 5.34 3.47 0.68
CA LYS A 6 4.62 2.19 0.75
C LYS A 6 4.54 1.49 -0.62
N ALA A 7 4.41 2.26 -1.70
CA ALA A 7 4.38 1.72 -3.06
C ALA A 7 5.78 1.25 -3.52
N ALA A 8 6.83 2.02 -3.21
CA ALA A 8 8.20 1.73 -3.66
C ALA A 8 8.95 0.73 -2.78
N THR A 9 8.58 0.60 -1.50
CA THR A 9 9.30 -0.25 -0.53
C THR A 9 8.39 -1.32 0.06
N SER A 10 8.83 -2.57 -0.07
CA SER A 10 8.17 -3.70 0.56
C SER A 10 8.24 -3.60 2.09
N GLU A 11 7.14 -3.91 2.77
CA GLU A 11 7.09 -4.02 4.22
C GLU A 11 7.93 -5.20 4.74
N LYS A 12 8.03 -6.29 3.97
CA LYS A 12 8.91 -7.42 4.30
C LYS A 12 10.39 -7.09 4.09
N GLY A 13 10.70 -6.22 3.13
CA GLY A 13 12.05 -5.81 2.79
C GLY A 13 12.47 -6.16 1.36
N CYS A 14 13.75 -6.07 1.08
CA CYS A 14 14.35 -6.35 -0.22
C CYS A 14 15.45 -7.40 -0.13
N CYS A 15 15.84 -7.95 -1.28
CA CYS A 15 17.01 -8.81 -1.39
C CYS A 15 18.28 -8.03 -1.01
N PRO A 16 19.15 -8.55 -0.12
CA PRO A 16 20.37 -7.85 0.28
C PRO A 16 21.41 -7.74 -0.85
N LYS A 17 21.36 -8.63 -1.85
CA LYS A 17 22.30 -8.64 -2.98
C LYS A 17 21.94 -7.64 -4.07
N CYS A 18 20.67 -7.60 -4.47
CA CYS A 18 20.23 -6.82 -5.65
C CYS A 18 19.21 -5.72 -5.34
N GLY A 19 18.71 -5.62 -4.10
CA GLY A 19 17.75 -4.59 -3.70
C GLY A 19 16.34 -4.79 -4.22
N LYS A 20 16.04 -5.85 -4.99
CA LYS A 20 14.68 -6.12 -5.47
C LYS A 20 13.72 -6.38 -4.29
N PRO A 21 12.55 -5.72 -4.26
CA PRO A 21 11.61 -5.82 -3.15
C PRO A 21 10.90 -7.17 -3.11
N TRP A 22 10.61 -7.70 -1.93
CA TRP A 22 9.75 -8.86 -1.76
C TRP A 22 8.30 -8.50 -2.08
N ALA A 23 7.59 -9.37 -2.82
CA ALA A 23 6.21 -9.15 -3.20
C ALA A 23 5.22 -9.84 -2.24
N ARG A 24 4.07 -9.21 -2.01
CA ARG A 24 2.96 -9.82 -1.27
C ARG A 24 2.39 -10.98 -2.07
N VAL A 25 2.22 -12.12 -1.41
CA VAL A 25 1.36 -13.20 -1.88
C VAL A 25 -0.04 -12.91 -1.34
N LEU A 26 -1.01 -12.81 -2.25
CA LEU A 26 -2.37 -12.40 -1.93
C LEU A 26 -3.32 -13.57 -2.11
N ASP A 27 -4.13 -13.82 -1.09
CA ASP A 27 -5.40 -14.51 -1.27
C ASP A 27 -6.48 -13.46 -1.55
N LYS A 28 -7.22 -13.65 -2.63
CA LYS A 28 -8.23 -12.66 -3.04
C LYS A 28 -9.43 -13.34 -3.67
N LYS A 29 -10.60 -12.86 -3.29
CA LYS A 29 -11.86 -13.16 -3.95
C LYS A 29 -12.42 -11.86 -4.51
N PRO A 30 -12.69 -11.75 -5.82
CA PRO A 30 -13.32 -10.56 -6.37
C PRO A 30 -14.74 -10.45 -5.80
N SER A 31 -15.19 -9.23 -5.50
CA SER A 31 -16.60 -9.03 -5.14
C SER A 31 -17.44 -9.27 -6.38
N GLN A 32 -18.37 -10.22 -6.29
CA GLN A 32 -19.45 -10.31 -7.27
C GLN A 32 -20.49 -9.31 -6.82
N PHE A 33 -20.34 -8.07 -7.28
CA PHE A 33 -21.26 -6.98 -6.98
C PHE A 33 -21.87 -6.44 -8.27
N ASN A 34 -23.13 -6.77 -8.53
CA ASN A 34 -23.88 -6.14 -9.62
C ASN A 34 -24.52 -4.85 -9.09
N ILE A 35 -23.91 -3.72 -9.46
CA ILE A 35 -24.36 -2.38 -9.07
C ILE A 35 -25.82 -2.11 -9.47
N ARG A 36 -26.26 -2.66 -10.61
CA ARG A 36 -27.61 -2.47 -11.14
C ARG A 36 -28.65 -3.21 -10.29
N VAL A 37 -28.35 -4.43 -9.84
CA VAL A 37 -29.24 -5.22 -8.96
C VAL A 37 -29.34 -4.59 -7.57
N ARG A 38 -28.22 -4.13 -7.00
CA ARG A 38 -28.22 -3.37 -5.73
C ARG A 38 -29.11 -2.15 -5.80
N ASP A 39 -28.96 -1.34 -6.85
CA ASP A 39 -29.68 -0.06 -6.96
C ASP A 39 -31.18 -0.28 -7.17
N ALA A 40 -31.55 -1.35 -7.89
CA ALA A 40 -32.93 -1.81 -7.99
C ALA A 40 -33.52 -2.22 -6.62
N TRP A 41 -32.80 -3.02 -5.83
CA TRP A 41 -33.22 -3.40 -4.46
C TRP A 41 -33.29 -2.23 -3.48
N ALA A 42 -32.38 -1.26 -3.61
CA ALA A 42 -32.33 -0.08 -2.75
C ALA A 42 -33.39 0.98 -3.11
N GLY A 43 -34.25 0.72 -4.09
CA GLY A 43 -35.25 1.68 -4.57
C GLY A 43 -34.64 2.99 -5.11
N ARG A 44 -33.35 2.97 -5.47
CA ARG A 44 -32.68 4.14 -6.04
C ARG A 44 -33.11 4.24 -7.50
N ALA A 45 -33.87 5.29 -7.82
CA ALA A 45 -34.27 5.56 -9.19
C ALA A 45 -33.02 5.80 -10.06
N THR A 46 -32.75 4.89 -11.01
CA THR A 46 -31.76 5.12 -12.06
C THR A 46 -32.46 5.66 -13.29
N ALA A 47 -31.83 6.66 -13.91
CA ALA A 47 -32.37 7.46 -15.03
C ALA A 47 -32.92 6.59 -16.18
N GLU A 48 -33.90 7.16 -16.88
CA GLU A 48 -34.57 6.58 -18.04
C GLU A 48 -33.53 6.07 -19.06
N GLU A 49 -33.74 4.84 -19.55
CA GLU A 49 -33.12 4.25 -20.77
C GLU A 49 -31.69 3.65 -20.70
N GLY A 50 -31.43 2.71 -19.79
CA GLY A 50 -30.42 1.66 -20.07
C GLY A 50 -29.58 1.16 -18.90
N TYR A 51 -29.74 1.75 -17.72
CA TYR A 51 -28.98 1.39 -16.52
C TYR A 51 -29.88 0.78 -15.42
N LYS A 52 -30.85 -0.06 -15.81
CA LYS A 52 -31.69 -0.85 -14.89
C LYS A 52 -31.38 -2.33 -15.03
N ALA A 53 -31.32 -3.05 -13.91
CA ALA A 53 -31.26 -4.51 -13.95
C ALA A 53 -32.61 -5.06 -14.42
N THR A 54 -32.56 -6.07 -15.28
CA THR A 54 -33.74 -6.85 -15.70
C THR A 54 -34.27 -7.70 -14.54
N GLU A 55 -35.53 -8.12 -14.61
CA GLU A 55 -36.12 -9.02 -13.60
C GLU A 55 -35.36 -10.34 -13.50
N GLU A 56 -34.88 -10.86 -14.64
CA GLU A 56 -34.04 -12.06 -14.71
C GLU A 56 -32.67 -11.85 -14.03
N GLU A 57 -32.03 -10.70 -14.22
CA GLU A 57 -30.78 -10.34 -13.52
C GLU A 57 -31.00 -10.22 -12.00
N ILE A 58 -32.16 -9.74 -11.56
CA ILE A 58 -32.52 -9.62 -10.15
C ILE A 58 -32.82 -10.99 -9.53
N ALA A 59 -33.61 -11.82 -10.21
CA ALA A 59 -34.01 -13.16 -9.75
C ALA A 59 -32.85 -14.16 -9.74
N GLY A 60 -31.91 -14.05 -10.69
CA GLY A 60 -30.71 -14.87 -10.77
C GLY A 60 -29.59 -14.44 -9.83
N TYR A 61 -29.73 -13.30 -9.14
CA TYR A 61 -28.70 -12.82 -8.22
C TYR A 61 -28.77 -13.58 -6.88
N PRO A 62 -27.66 -14.15 -6.38
CA PRO A 62 -27.64 -14.93 -5.15
C PRO A 62 -27.82 -14.03 -3.91
N GLY A 63 -29.04 -13.54 -3.70
CA GLY A 63 -29.51 -12.91 -2.47
C GLY A 63 -28.87 -11.57 -2.07
N ASN A 64 -29.41 -11.01 -0.98
CA ASN A 64 -29.06 -9.71 -0.40
C ASN A 64 -27.70 -9.70 0.34
N HIS A 65 -26.94 -10.78 0.27
CA HIS A 65 -25.60 -10.87 0.83
C HIS A 65 -24.63 -10.73 -0.34
N PRO A 66 -24.16 -9.51 -0.65
CA PRO A 66 -23.10 -9.40 -1.64
C PRO A 66 -21.95 -10.28 -1.18
N ASP A 67 -21.51 -11.16 -2.06
CA ASP A 67 -20.32 -11.94 -1.84
C ASP A 67 -19.17 -10.95 -1.72
N MET A 68 -18.84 -10.59 -0.47
CA MET A 68 -17.88 -9.54 -0.21
C MET A 68 -16.54 -10.05 -0.67
N GLY A 69 -16.04 -9.41 -1.72
CA GLY A 69 -14.69 -9.64 -2.16
C GLY A 69 -13.72 -9.34 -1.01
N TYR A 70 -12.69 -10.15 -0.88
CA TYR A 70 -11.65 -9.93 0.11
C TYR A 70 -10.29 -9.90 -0.57
N ARG A 71 -9.34 -9.27 0.12
CA ARG A 71 -7.94 -9.26 -0.27
C ARG A 71 -7.10 -9.35 0.99
N GLN A 72 -6.52 -10.52 1.21
CA GLN A 72 -5.68 -10.80 2.36
C GLN A 72 -4.26 -11.08 1.90
N THR A 73 -3.28 -10.54 2.63
CA THR A 73 -1.88 -10.93 2.43
C THR A 73 -1.63 -12.22 3.21
N ILE A 74 -1.27 -13.30 2.52
CA ILE A 74 -1.03 -14.61 3.12
C ILE A 74 0.45 -14.93 3.26
N GLY A 75 1.32 -14.13 2.64
CA GLY A 75 2.76 -14.34 2.72
C GLY A 75 3.56 -13.38 1.85
N TRP A 76 4.84 -13.69 1.70
CA TRP A 76 5.79 -12.92 0.92
C TRP A 76 6.68 -13.84 0.10
N GLN A 77 7.05 -13.41 -1.10
CA GLN A 77 7.96 -14.15 -1.96
C GLN A 77 9.04 -13.24 -2.55
N PRO A 78 10.25 -13.76 -2.82
CA PRO A 78 11.28 -13.01 -3.52
C PRO A 78 10.85 -12.71 -4.97
N THR A 79 11.33 -11.59 -5.51
CA THR A 79 11.11 -11.18 -6.91
C THR A 79 12.40 -11.24 -7.74
N CYS A 80 13.42 -11.91 -7.19
CA CYS A 80 14.72 -12.11 -7.78
C CYS A 80 15.13 -13.59 -7.71
N HIS A 81 16.06 -14.00 -8.57
CA HIS A 81 16.65 -15.35 -8.57
C HIS A 81 17.92 -15.44 -7.72
N CYS A 82 18.17 -14.47 -6.84
CA CYS A 82 19.32 -14.52 -5.97
C CYS A 82 19.06 -15.51 -4.81
N GLU A 83 20.07 -16.27 -4.41
CA GLU A 83 19.96 -17.38 -3.45
C GLU A 83 19.86 -16.91 -1.97
N GLN A 84 19.22 -15.78 -1.70
CA GLN A 84 19.06 -15.31 -0.32
C GLN A 84 17.71 -15.71 0.25
N SER A 85 17.75 -16.31 1.44
CA SER A 85 16.58 -16.74 2.18
C SER A 85 15.90 -15.61 2.95
N GLU A 86 16.62 -14.54 3.29
CA GLU A 86 16.13 -13.49 4.18
C GLU A 86 16.14 -12.09 3.56
N ALA A 87 15.04 -11.36 3.82
CA ALA A 87 14.88 -9.98 3.40
C ALA A 87 15.59 -9.04 4.38
N VAL A 88 16.17 -7.96 3.86
CA VAL A 88 16.66 -6.83 4.66
C VAL A 88 15.76 -5.62 4.50
N THR A 89 15.78 -4.72 5.48
CA THR A 89 14.99 -3.48 5.43
C THR A 89 15.35 -2.64 4.20
N CYS A 90 14.32 -2.20 3.46
CA CYS A 90 14.50 -1.29 2.33
C CYS A 90 15.12 0.05 2.77
N VAL A 91 15.86 0.67 1.84
CA VAL A 91 16.42 2.03 2.00
C VAL A 91 15.66 2.99 1.10
N VAL A 92 15.18 4.10 1.66
CA VAL A 92 14.60 5.23 0.91
C VAL A 92 15.69 6.27 0.67
N LEU A 93 15.91 6.65 -0.58
CA LEU A 93 16.80 7.76 -0.95
C LEU A 93 15.96 9.00 -1.30
N ASP A 94 16.29 10.14 -0.71
CA ASP A 94 15.73 11.44 -1.07
C ASP A 94 16.85 12.45 -1.35
N PRO A 95 17.18 12.75 -2.61
CA PRO A 95 18.30 13.65 -2.95
C PRO A 95 17.99 15.14 -2.72
N PHE A 96 16.76 15.49 -2.34
CA PHE A 96 16.32 16.86 -2.03
C PHE A 96 15.47 16.85 -0.76
N CYS A 97 16.06 16.33 0.32
CA CYS A 97 15.31 15.93 1.51
C CYS A 97 14.75 17.12 2.31
N GLY A 98 15.22 18.35 2.06
CA GLY A 98 14.82 19.55 2.77
C GLY A 98 14.96 19.37 4.27
N THR A 99 13.90 19.69 5.01
CA THR A 99 13.85 19.48 6.47
C THR A 99 13.64 18.02 6.90
N GLY A 100 13.75 17.05 5.98
CA GLY A 100 13.79 15.62 6.29
C GLY A 100 12.44 14.93 6.48
N THR A 101 11.34 15.44 5.91
CA THR A 101 10.01 14.83 6.03
C THR A 101 9.97 13.41 5.46
N THR A 102 10.59 13.16 4.31
CA THR A 102 10.66 11.82 3.70
C THR A 102 11.41 10.85 4.60
N LEU A 103 12.53 11.27 5.19
CA LEU A 103 13.35 10.45 6.09
C LEU A 103 12.56 10.07 7.35
N TRP A 104 11.84 11.04 7.92
CA TRP A 104 11.03 10.82 9.12
C TRP A 104 9.87 9.85 8.86
N VAL A 105 9.17 10.00 7.73
CA VAL A 105 8.10 9.06 7.35
C VAL A 105 8.67 7.67 7.04
N ALA A 106 9.81 7.56 6.37
CA ALA A 106 10.48 6.28 6.13
C ALA A 106 10.82 5.58 7.46
N LYS A 107 11.40 6.32 8.43
CA LYS A 107 11.67 5.82 9.79
C LYS A 107 10.39 5.34 10.50
N LYS A 108 9.30 6.11 10.43
CA LYS A 108 8.00 5.73 11.02
C LYS A 108 7.43 4.46 10.41
N LEU A 109 7.67 4.23 9.12
CA LEU A 109 7.31 3.00 8.43
C LEU A 109 8.30 1.86 8.69
N GLY A 110 9.33 2.03 9.51
CA GLY A 110 10.34 0.98 9.76
C GLY A 110 11.29 0.75 8.58
N ARG A 111 11.48 1.75 7.71
CA ARG A 111 12.47 1.75 6.63
C ARG A 111 13.73 2.49 7.06
N ARG A 112 14.86 2.18 6.43
CA ARG A 112 16.05 3.03 6.50
C ARG A 112 15.92 4.15 5.48
N ALA A 113 16.58 5.28 5.72
CA ALA A 113 16.58 6.37 4.77
C ALA A 113 17.92 7.11 4.71
N ILE A 114 18.25 7.63 3.54
CA ILE A 114 19.40 8.50 3.26
C ILE A 114 18.84 9.73 2.57
N GLY A 115 19.23 10.92 3.03
CA GLY A 115 18.79 12.17 2.44
C GLY A 115 19.96 13.09 2.15
N TYR A 116 19.87 13.83 1.05
CA TYR A 116 20.79 14.89 0.70
C TYR A 116 20.02 16.20 0.54
N ASP A 117 20.62 17.30 0.98
CA ASP A 117 20.16 18.65 0.66
C ASP A 117 21.39 19.56 0.59
N ILE A 118 21.37 20.54 -0.31
CA ILE A 118 22.47 21.49 -0.47
C ILE A 118 22.48 22.52 0.68
N SER A 119 21.32 22.79 1.28
CA SER A 119 21.19 23.72 2.40
C SER A 119 21.66 23.07 3.69
N ALA A 120 22.80 23.52 4.20
CA ALA A 120 23.32 23.09 5.51
C ALA A 120 22.29 23.31 6.64
N ALA A 121 21.53 24.41 6.60
CA ALA A 121 20.49 24.70 7.57
C ALA A 121 19.34 23.66 7.52
N TYR A 122 18.94 23.22 6.33
CA TYR A 122 17.93 22.17 6.18
C TYR A 122 18.45 20.81 6.63
N CYS A 123 19.71 20.48 6.32
CA CYS A 123 20.35 19.29 6.85
C CYS A 123 20.36 19.26 8.39
N GLN A 124 20.64 20.39 9.05
CA GLN A 124 20.59 20.48 10.52
C GLN A 124 19.17 20.23 11.06
N LEU A 125 18.15 20.85 10.47
CA LEU A 125 16.75 20.61 10.83
C LEU A 125 16.33 19.15 10.59
N ALA A 126 16.80 18.55 9.49
CA ALA A 126 16.54 17.15 9.18
C ALA A 126 17.17 16.21 10.21
N VAL A 127 18.40 16.48 10.65
CA VAL A 127 19.08 15.73 11.73
C VAL A 127 18.29 15.83 13.03
N GLU A 128 17.91 17.04 13.45
CA GLU A 128 17.15 17.23 14.70
C GLU A 128 15.80 16.51 14.65
N ARG A 129 15.05 16.64 13.54
CA ARG A 129 13.78 15.92 13.35
C ARG A 129 13.93 14.40 13.40
N ASN A 130 15.05 13.86 12.90
CA ASN A 130 15.26 12.42 12.75
C ASN A 130 16.09 11.78 13.86
N ARG A 131 16.55 12.57 14.84
CA ARG A 131 17.24 12.15 16.06
C ARG A 131 16.52 10.97 16.74
N GLN A 132 17.28 10.10 17.38
CA GLN A 132 16.72 9.05 18.23
C GLN A 132 15.98 9.70 19.40
N ALA A 133 14.71 9.31 19.60
CA ALA A 133 14.00 9.69 20.80
C ALA A 133 14.52 8.84 21.95
N THR A 134 14.73 9.47 23.11
CA THR A 134 15.03 8.75 24.34
C THR A 134 13.80 7.91 24.73
N LEU A 135 14.01 6.65 25.07
CA LEU A 135 12.96 5.85 25.72
C LEU A 135 12.86 6.34 27.16
N ASN A 136 11.68 6.83 27.56
CA ASN A 136 11.36 6.99 28.98
C ASN A 136 11.12 5.58 29.53
N LEU A 137 12.17 4.99 30.10
CA LEU A 137 12.12 3.72 30.81
C LEU A 137 11.67 3.94 32.25
#